data_AF-A0A524QSI5-F1
#
_entry.id   AF-A0A524QSI5-F1
#
_cell.length_a   1.000
_cell.length_b   1.000
_cell.length_c   1.000
_cell.angle_alpha   90.00
_cell.angle_beta   90.00
_cell.angle_gamma   90.00
#
_symmetry.space_group_name_H-M   'P 1'
#
loop_
_entity.id
_entity.type
_entity.pdbx_description
1 polymer ?
#
loop_
_entity_poly.entity_id
_entity_poly.type
_entity_poly.pdbx_seq_one_letter_code
_entity_poly.pdbx_strand_id
1 'polypeptide(L)'
;MLNFGILIQGGAGAIAKDKMTPELESAYHQGLAESLRAGYAILEDEGSSVDAVQKALNVMEDCPWFNAGKGAVFTNAGFCSQDAAIMDGRTLKAGAVAGVRHIKNPITLARLIMDRIPHVLLAGDGAEEFARLQGLEMMPGNYFFTERRWQQLQETIEKEKSSIVTELSEGSREDDGKHGTIGAVALDRQGNLAAATSTGGMSNCRYGRVGDSPIIGAGTYANNLT
;
A
#
# COMPACT_ATOMS: atom_id res chain seq x y z
N MET A 1 -15.57 -21.65 -19.85
CA MET A 1 -14.60 -21.31 -18.80
C MET A 1 -14.92 -19.91 -18.33
N LEU A 2 -14.92 -19.66 -17.02
CA LEU A 2 -15.05 -18.29 -16.51
C LEU A 2 -13.81 -17.49 -16.92
N ASN A 3 -14.01 -16.24 -17.34
CA ASN A 3 -12.92 -15.33 -17.59
C ASN A 3 -12.31 -14.92 -16.23
N PHE A 4 -11.00 -14.98 -16.11
CA PHE A 4 -10.25 -14.45 -14.96
C PHE A 4 -9.70 -13.06 -15.30
N GLY A 5 -9.34 -12.29 -14.29
CA GLY A 5 -8.78 -10.95 -14.51
C GLY A 5 -8.19 -10.35 -13.25
N ILE A 6 -7.30 -9.40 -13.43
CA ILE A 6 -6.68 -8.63 -12.35
C ILE A 6 -6.62 -7.16 -12.76
N LEU A 7 -6.91 -6.28 -11.81
CA LEU A 7 -6.73 -4.84 -11.94
C LEU A 7 -5.83 -4.37 -10.80
N ILE A 8 -4.89 -3.48 -11.11
CA ILE A 8 -3.99 -2.87 -10.14
C ILE A 8 -4.09 -1.35 -10.21
N GLN A 9 -3.72 -0.66 -9.13
CA GLN A 9 -3.58 0.79 -9.09
C GLN A 9 -2.33 1.16 -8.27
N GLY A 10 -1.57 2.15 -8.75
CA GLY A 10 -0.30 2.61 -8.16
C GLY A 10 -0.40 3.92 -7.38
N GLY A 11 -1.62 4.32 -7.01
CA GLY A 11 -1.92 5.61 -6.41
C GLY A 11 -2.73 6.53 -7.32
N ALA A 12 -3.74 7.17 -6.74
CA ALA A 12 -4.41 8.32 -7.34
C ALA A 12 -3.65 9.60 -7.01
N GLY A 13 -3.79 10.64 -7.85
CA GLY A 13 -3.17 11.96 -7.68
C GLY A 13 -2.47 12.45 -8.95
N ALA A 14 -2.53 13.76 -9.21
CA ALA A 14 -1.79 14.34 -10.32
C ALA A 14 -0.35 14.60 -9.88
N ILE A 15 0.61 13.86 -10.43
CA ILE A 15 2.00 14.31 -10.41
C ILE A 15 2.06 15.50 -11.35
N ALA A 16 2.45 16.67 -10.81
CA ALA A 16 2.57 17.88 -11.60
C ALA A 16 3.46 17.60 -12.83
N LYS A 17 3.01 18.00 -14.03
CA LYS A 17 3.65 17.62 -15.30
C LYS A 17 5.11 18.05 -15.39
N ASP A 18 5.46 19.14 -14.72
CA ASP A 18 6.81 19.68 -14.57
C ASP A 18 7.72 18.80 -13.71
N LYS A 19 7.15 17.98 -12.80
CA LYS A 19 7.87 17.02 -11.96
C LYS A 19 7.93 15.60 -12.54
N MET A 20 7.26 15.34 -13.67
CA MET A 20 7.26 14.03 -14.33
C MET A 20 8.25 14.02 -15.51
N THR A 21 9.45 13.46 -15.30
CA THR A 21 10.38 13.23 -16.42
C THR A 21 9.99 11.97 -17.20
N PRO A 22 10.36 11.85 -18.49
CA PRO A 22 10.11 10.64 -19.27
C PRO A 22 10.67 9.36 -18.62
N GLU A 23 11.82 9.46 -17.94
CA GLU A 23 12.44 8.35 -17.23
C GLU A 23 11.61 7.93 -16.02
N LEU A 24 11.08 8.90 -15.26
CA LEU A 24 10.22 8.64 -14.11
C LEU A 24 8.89 8.01 -14.56
N GLU A 25 8.28 8.52 -15.62
CA GLU A 25 7.06 7.96 -16.21
C GLU A 25 7.30 6.51 -16.68
N SER A 26 8.40 6.27 -17.38
CA SER A 26 8.80 4.93 -17.81
C SER A 26 9.00 3.98 -16.62
N ALA A 27 9.61 4.46 -15.53
CA ALA A 27 9.83 3.66 -14.33
C ALA A 27 8.50 3.30 -13.62
N TYR A 28 7.54 4.23 -13.58
CA TYR A 28 6.18 3.95 -13.08
C TYR A 28 5.46 2.91 -13.94
N HIS A 29 5.47 3.08 -15.26
CA HIS A 29 4.85 2.13 -16.20
C HIS A 29 5.50 0.75 -16.12
N GLN A 30 6.82 0.69 -15.97
CA GLN A 30 7.52 -0.57 -15.78
C GLN A 30 7.09 -1.27 -14.48
N GLY A 31 7.07 -0.55 -13.35
CA GLY A 31 6.63 -1.11 -12.07
C GLY A 31 5.18 -1.61 -12.09
N LEU A 32 4.28 -0.88 -12.76
CA LEU A 32 2.89 -1.32 -12.97
C LEU A 32 2.84 -2.57 -13.85
N ALA A 33 3.59 -2.60 -14.95
CA ALA A 33 3.61 -3.74 -15.86
C ALA A 33 4.19 -5.00 -15.18
N GLU A 34 5.23 -4.88 -14.35
CA GLU A 34 5.80 -5.98 -13.59
C GLU A 34 4.82 -6.52 -12.55
N SER A 35 4.17 -5.63 -11.79
CA SER A 35 3.11 -5.97 -10.83
C SER A 35 1.94 -6.71 -11.49
N LEU A 36 1.45 -6.17 -12.61
CA LEU A 36 0.33 -6.74 -13.35
C LEU A 36 0.68 -8.13 -13.88
N ARG A 37 1.85 -8.31 -14.50
CA ARG A 37 2.32 -9.61 -14.99
C ARG A 37 2.47 -10.62 -13.86
N ALA A 38 3.02 -10.22 -12.72
CA ALA A 38 3.25 -11.12 -11.59
C ALA A 38 1.93 -11.65 -11.01
N GLY A 39 0.93 -10.80 -10.84
CA GLY A 39 -0.40 -11.24 -10.39
C GLY A 39 -1.17 -12.01 -11.48
N TYR A 40 -1.08 -11.58 -12.74
CA TYR A 40 -1.73 -12.26 -13.86
C TYR A 40 -1.23 -13.70 -14.06
N ALA A 41 0.09 -13.92 -13.94
CA ALA A 41 0.69 -15.25 -14.05
C ALA A 41 0.11 -16.25 -13.04
N ILE A 42 -0.18 -15.80 -11.80
CA ILE A 42 -0.83 -16.65 -10.80
C ILE A 42 -2.23 -17.11 -11.29
N LEU A 43 -3.01 -16.20 -11.87
CA LEU A 43 -4.35 -16.55 -12.38
C LEU A 43 -4.27 -17.41 -13.65
N GLU A 44 -3.28 -17.15 -14.50
CA GLU A 44 -3.01 -17.93 -15.71
C GLU A 44 -2.64 -19.39 -15.39
N ASP A 45 -1.99 -19.62 -14.25
CA ASP A 45 -1.64 -20.94 -13.72
C ASP A 45 -2.72 -21.54 -12.79
N GLU A 46 -3.97 -21.09 -12.89
CA GLU A 46 -5.11 -21.57 -12.07
C GLU A 46 -4.99 -21.30 -10.55
N GLY A 47 -4.08 -20.42 -10.15
CA GLY A 47 -3.95 -19.95 -8.77
C GLY A 47 -5.13 -19.10 -8.29
N SER A 48 -5.17 -18.86 -6.98
CA SER A 48 -6.29 -18.14 -6.35
C SER A 48 -6.22 -16.63 -6.56
N SER A 49 -7.36 -15.95 -6.50
CA SER A 49 -7.42 -14.48 -6.57
C SER A 49 -6.67 -13.82 -5.41
N VAL A 50 -6.67 -14.43 -4.22
CA VAL A 50 -5.95 -13.94 -3.04
C VAL A 50 -4.43 -13.98 -3.26
N ASP A 51 -3.90 -15.07 -3.83
CA ASP A 51 -2.47 -15.18 -4.14
C ASP A 51 -2.06 -14.18 -5.23
N ALA A 52 -2.93 -13.98 -6.24
CA ALA A 52 -2.68 -13.04 -7.32
C ALA A 52 -2.57 -11.59 -6.83
N VAL A 53 -3.52 -11.12 -6.00
CA VAL A 53 -3.47 -9.74 -5.47
C VAL A 53 -2.28 -9.56 -4.53
N GLN A 54 -1.98 -10.53 -3.66
CA GLN A 54 -0.81 -10.47 -2.79
C GLN A 54 0.48 -10.34 -3.61
N LYS A 55 0.64 -11.19 -4.64
CA LYS A 55 1.84 -11.19 -5.47
C LYS A 55 2.02 -9.87 -6.23
N ALA A 56 0.95 -9.31 -6.76
CA ALA A 56 0.98 -8.00 -7.41
C ALA A 56 1.42 -6.89 -6.44
N LEU A 57 0.85 -6.84 -5.22
CA LEU A 57 1.27 -5.85 -4.23
C LEU A 57 2.70 -6.06 -3.74
N ASN A 58 3.20 -7.28 -3.60
CA ASN A 58 4.60 -7.50 -3.22
C ASN A 58 5.56 -6.83 -4.21
N VAL A 59 5.29 -6.93 -5.52
CA VAL A 59 6.10 -6.26 -6.55
C VAL A 59 6.05 -4.74 -6.39
N MET A 60 4.88 -4.17 -6.13
CA MET A 60 4.74 -2.72 -5.93
C MET A 60 5.35 -2.24 -4.61
N GLU A 61 5.28 -3.03 -3.54
CA GLU A 61 5.95 -2.74 -2.25
C GLU A 61 7.47 -2.81 -2.37
N ASP A 62 8.02 -3.66 -3.24
CA ASP A 62 9.48 -3.70 -3.46
C ASP A 62 9.97 -2.59 -4.41
N CYS A 63 9.05 -1.85 -5.03
CA CYS A 63 9.33 -0.81 -6.02
C CYS A 63 9.34 0.59 -5.39
N PRO A 64 10.48 1.33 -5.42
CA PRO A 64 10.67 2.61 -4.72
C PRO A 64 9.78 3.77 -5.21
N TRP A 65 9.05 3.56 -6.32
CA TRP A 65 8.25 4.60 -6.96
C TRP A 65 6.85 4.73 -6.34
N PHE A 66 6.35 3.67 -5.70
CA PHE A 66 5.02 3.66 -5.09
C PHE A 66 5.06 4.02 -3.59
N ASN A 67 3.96 4.56 -3.05
CA ASN A 67 3.88 4.88 -1.61
C ASN A 67 3.41 3.66 -0.82
N ALA A 68 4.21 2.60 -0.82
CA ALA A 68 4.03 1.39 -0.03
C ALA A 68 5.36 0.63 -0.01
N GLY A 69 5.62 -0.17 1.02
CA GLY A 69 6.90 -0.88 1.10
C GLY A 69 8.08 0.10 0.98
N LYS A 70 9.06 -0.29 0.17
CA LYS A 70 10.16 0.56 -0.30
C LYS A 70 9.60 1.75 -1.08
N GLY A 71 9.82 2.98 -0.60
CA GLY A 71 9.24 4.18 -1.20
C GLY A 71 8.03 4.76 -0.46
N ALA A 72 7.68 4.17 0.69
CA ALA A 72 6.72 4.74 1.64
C ALA A 72 7.09 6.18 2.02
N VAL A 73 6.07 7.02 2.21
CA VAL A 73 6.23 8.39 2.73
C VAL A 73 6.67 8.37 4.20
N PHE A 74 7.20 9.49 4.66
CA PHE A 74 7.66 9.66 6.03
C PHE A 74 6.59 10.31 6.91
N THR A 75 6.50 9.81 8.14
CA THR A 75 5.79 10.49 9.23
C THR A 75 6.52 11.78 9.62
N ASN A 76 5.86 12.63 10.40
CA ASN A 76 6.47 13.85 10.96
C ASN A 76 7.73 13.55 11.80
N ALA A 77 7.82 12.36 12.39
CA ALA A 77 8.97 11.92 13.18
C ALA A 77 10.13 11.36 12.34
N GLY A 78 10.03 11.40 11.00
CA GLY A 78 11.11 11.05 10.09
C GLY A 78 11.32 9.55 9.86
N PHE A 79 10.33 8.71 10.18
CA PHE A 79 10.34 7.28 9.83
C PHE A 79 9.10 6.90 9.00
N CYS A 80 9.17 5.78 8.27
CA CYS A 80 8.05 5.23 7.51
C CYS A 80 7.14 4.37 8.41
N SER A 81 5.83 4.54 8.27
CA SER A 81 4.80 3.78 8.99
C SER A 81 3.82 3.24 7.97
N GLN A 82 3.59 1.94 7.98
CA GLN A 82 2.94 1.25 6.87
C GLN A 82 1.68 0.51 7.31
N ASP A 83 0.68 0.54 6.43
CA ASP A 83 -0.61 -0.09 6.64
C ASP A 83 -0.94 -0.97 5.42
N ALA A 84 -1.58 -2.13 5.62
CA ALA A 84 -2.06 -2.97 4.54
C ALA A 84 -3.26 -3.83 4.96
N ALA A 85 -4.08 -4.24 4.00
CA ALA A 85 -5.13 -5.24 4.19
C ALA A 85 -5.33 -6.11 2.95
N ILE A 86 -5.86 -7.31 3.19
CA ILE A 86 -6.28 -8.28 2.17
C ILE A 86 -7.60 -8.94 2.60
N MET A 87 -8.45 -9.24 1.63
CA MET A 87 -9.75 -9.89 1.87
C MET A 87 -10.05 -10.94 0.80
N ASP A 88 -10.46 -12.14 1.24
CA ASP A 88 -11.00 -13.21 0.40
C ASP A 88 -12.52 -13.05 0.28
N GLY A 89 -13.02 -12.80 -0.93
CA GLY A 89 -14.44 -12.62 -1.22
C GLY A 89 -15.26 -13.90 -1.13
N ARG A 90 -14.65 -15.09 -1.21
CA ARG A 90 -15.33 -16.37 -1.05
C ARG A 90 -15.68 -16.65 0.40
N THR A 91 -14.76 -16.39 1.32
CA THR A 91 -14.92 -16.74 2.74
C THR A 91 -15.18 -15.55 3.64
N LEU A 92 -15.09 -14.32 3.11
CA LEU A 92 -15.10 -13.06 3.85
C LEU A 92 -14.01 -12.98 4.93
N LYS A 93 -12.98 -13.83 4.83
CA LYS A 93 -11.82 -13.72 5.71
C LYS A 93 -11.03 -12.50 5.29
N ALA A 94 -10.47 -11.82 6.27
CA ALA A 94 -9.64 -10.66 6.05
C ALA A 94 -8.48 -10.65 7.04
N GLY A 95 -7.40 -10.00 6.62
CA GLY A 95 -6.27 -9.71 7.47
C GLY A 95 -5.75 -8.32 7.17
N ALA A 96 -5.30 -7.62 8.20
CA ALA A 96 -4.90 -6.24 8.13
C ALA A 96 -3.79 -5.94 9.15
N VAL A 97 -2.94 -4.99 8.79
CA VAL A 97 -1.91 -4.45 9.66
C VAL A 97 -1.89 -2.93 9.57
N ALA A 98 -1.65 -2.27 10.70
CA ALA A 98 -1.46 -0.82 10.75
C ALA A 98 -0.20 -0.43 11.54
N GLY A 99 0.48 0.62 11.09
CA GLY A 99 1.54 1.26 11.85
C GLY A 99 2.83 0.45 12.02
N VAL A 100 3.14 -0.47 11.10
CA VAL A 100 4.39 -1.25 11.13
C VAL A 100 5.52 -0.51 10.42
N ARG A 101 6.76 -0.75 10.86
CA ARG A 101 7.93 0.05 10.46
C ARG A 101 9.06 -0.78 9.87
N HIS A 102 9.13 -2.06 10.23
CA HIS A 102 10.27 -2.92 9.89
C HIS A 102 9.89 -4.11 9.00
N ILE A 103 8.67 -4.16 8.48
CA ILE A 103 8.22 -5.31 7.67
C ILE A 103 8.41 -4.96 6.21
N LYS A 104 9.23 -5.74 5.49
CA LYS A 104 9.53 -5.48 4.07
C LYS A 104 8.25 -5.34 3.23
N ASN A 105 7.33 -6.29 3.42
CA ASN A 105 6.08 -6.39 2.67
C ASN A 105 4.87 -6.47 3.61
N PRO A 106 4.28 -5.32 4.00
CA PRO A 106 3.08 -5.27 4.85
C PRO A 106 1.93 -6.16 4.37
N ILE A 107 1.72 -6.29 3.04
CA ILE A 107 0.65 -7.15 2.51
C ILE A 107 0.84 -8.63 2.85
N THR A 108 2.10 -9.09 2.94
CA THR A 108 2.41 -10.47 3.34
C THR A 108 2.06 -10.71 4.80
N LEU A 109 2.29 -9.73 5.68
CA LEU A 109 1.83 -9.84 7.06
C LEU A 109 0.30 -9.85 7.14
N ALA A 110 -0.38 -8.97 6.40
CA ALA A 110 -1.84 -8.96 6.34
C ALA A 110 -2.40 -10.33 5.91
N ARG A 111 -1.78 -10.97 4.91
CA ARG A 111 -2.13 -12.35 4.52
C ARG A 111 -1.93 -13.36 5.65
N LEU A 112 -0.80 -13.31 6.35
CA LEU A 112 -0.54 -14.23 7.47
C LEU A 112 -1.53 -14.04 8.61
N ILE A 113 -1.94 -12.80 8.90
CA ILE A 113 -2.98 -12.51 9.88
C ILE A 113 -4.29 -13.20 9.48
N MET A 114 -4.71 -13.05 8.22
CA MET A 114 -5.92 -13.69 7.67
C MET A 114 -5.89 -15.22 7.78
N ASP A 115 -4.73 -15.82 7.50
CA ASP A 115 -4.60 -17.28 7.35
C ASP A 115 -4.29 -18.02 8.66
N ARG A 116 -3.56 -17.39 9.59
CA ARG A 116 -2.91 -18.09 10.71
C ARG A 116 -3.54 -17.84 12.07
N ILE A 117 -4.28 -16.75 12.25
CA ILE A 117 -4.80 -16.35 13.56
C ILE A 117 -6.29 -15.96 13.47
N PRO A 118 -7.04 -15.98 14.59
CA PRO A 118 -8.47 -15.64 14.59
C PRO A 118 -8.75 -14.12 14.55
N HIS A 119 -7.70 -13.29 14.52
CA HIS A 119 -7.82 -11.83 14.53
C HIS A 119 -7.78 -11.27 13.11
N VAL A 120 -8.47 -10.16 12.88
CA VAL A 120 -8.49 -9.50 11.55
C VAL A 120 -7.42 -8.43 11.44
N LEU A 121 -7.15 -7.66 12.50
CA LEU A 121 -6.26 -6.50 12.44
C LEU A 121 -5.29 -6.51 13.61
N LEU A 122 -3.99 -6.40 13.33
CA LEU A 122 -2.94 -6.12 14.31
C LEU A 122 -2.32 -4.74 14.04
N ALA A 123 -1.74 -4.12 15.06
CA ALA A 123 -1.09 -2.81 14.91
C ALA A 123 0.20 -2.68 15.71
N GLY A 124 1.11 -1.84 15.21
CA GLY A 124 2.34 -1.44 15.88
C GLY A 124 3.22 -2.61 16.32
N ASP A 125 3.82 -2.50 17.51
CA ASP A 125 4.81 -3.46 18.01
C ASP A 125 4.27 -4.89 18.13
N GLY A 126 2.98 -5.06 18.45
CA GLY A 126 2.36 -6.38 18.52
C GLY A 126 2.26 -7.07 17.14
N ALA A 127 2.02 -6.28 16.09
CA ALA A 127 2.04 -6.80 14.71
C ALA A 127 3.45 -7.18 14.27
N GLU A 128 4.46 -6.38 14.64
CA GLU A 128 5.86 -6.71 14.34
C GLU A 128 6.35 -7.94 15.11
N GLU A 129 5.92 -8.11 16.35
CA GLU A 129 6.28 -9.31 17.12
C GLU A 129 5.67 -10.57 16.50
N PHE A 130 4.39 -10.50 16.12
CA PHE A 130 3.78 -11.58 15.36
C PHE A 130 4.54 -11.86 14.05
N ALA A 131 4.97 -10.81 13.33
CA ALA A 131 5.74 -10.98 12.11
C ALA A 131 7.08 -11.70 12.35
N ARG A 132 7.80 -11.36 13.42
CA ARG A 132 9.04 -12.06 13.81
C ARG A 132 8.78 -13.54 14.12
N LEU A 133 7.72 -13.85 14.87
CA LEU A 133 7.34 -15.22 15.19
C LEU A 133 6.96 -16.05 13.96
N GLN A 134 6.38 -15.40 12.94
CA GLN A 134 6.09 -16.04 11.65
C GLN A 134 7.31 -16.09 10.71
N GLY A 135 8.45 -15.53 11.11
CA GLY A 135 9.69 -15.54 10.33
C GLY A 135 9.66 -14.65 9.09
N LEU A 136 8.89 -13.55 9.10
CA LEU A 136 8.95 -12.58 7.99
C LEU A 136 10.32 -11.88 7.96
N GLU A 137 10.71 -11.49 6.75
CA GLU A 137 11.88 -10.66 6.52
C GLU A 137 11.68 -9.26 7.11
N MET A 138 12.45 -8.97 8.15
CA MET A 138 12.47 -7.67 8.81
C MET A 138 13.56 -6.79 8.19
N MET A 139 13.22 -5.55 7.85
CA MET A 139 14.11 -4.58 7.23
C MET A 139 14.43 -3.42 8.18
N PRO A 140 15.69 -2.95 8.21
CA PRO A 140 16.03 -1.71 8.91
C PRO A 140 15.35 -0.51 8.26
N GLY A 141 15.10 0.56 9.02
CA GLY A 141 14.37 1.74 8.53
C GLY A 141 14.95 2.39 7.26
N ASN A 142 16.26 2.30 7.04
CA ASN A 142 16.92 2.82 5.84
C ASN A 142 16.59 2.05 4.56
N TYR A 143 16.06 0.82 4.64
CA TYR A 143 15.57 0.09 3.47
C TYR A 143 14.41 0.84 2.78
N PHE A 144 13.53 1.45 3.57
CA PHE A 144 12.34 2.16 3.08
C PHE A 144 12.66 3.58 2.60
N PHE A 145 13.84 4.10 2.95
CA PHE A 145 14.24 5.47 2.66
C PHE A 145 14.40 5.70 1.15
N THR A 146 13.84 6.81 0.67
CA THR A 146 14.17 7.37 -0.63
C THR A 146 14.34 8.88 -0.51
N GLU A 147 15.35 9.42 -1.19
CA GLU A 147 15.64 10.86 -1.17
C GLU A 147 14.43 11.68 -1.60
N ARG A 148 13.71 11.22 -2.63
CA ARG A 148 12.49 11.85 -3.13
C ARG A 148 11.41 12.02 -2.05
N ARG A 149 11.14 10.96 -1.28
CA ARG A 149 10.11 11.00 -0.22
C ARG A 149 10.58 11.79 1.00
N TRP A 150 11.89 11.81 1.25
CA TRP A 150 12.46 12.65 2.30
C TRP A 150 12.33 14.13 1.97
N GLN A 151 12.66 14.53 0.74
CA GLN A 151 12.46 15.91 0.26
C GLN A 151 10.98 16.30 0.30
N GLN A 152 10.07 15.40 -0.09
CA GLN A 152 8.63 15.62 0.03
C GLN A 152 8.21 15.95 1.48
N LEU A 153 8.74 15.24 2.48
CA LEU A 153 8.48 15.56 3.90
C LEU A 153 8.98 16.97 4.26
N GLN A 154 10.21 17.32 3.87
CA GLN A 154 10.78 18.64 4.15
C GLN A 154 9.94 19.76 3.53
N GLU A 155 9.51 19.60 2.27
CA GLU A 155 8.61 20.53 1.59
C GLU A 155 7.27 20.66 2.32
N THR A 156 6.66 19.54 2.76
CA THR A 156 5.39 19.57 3.52
C THR A 156 5.54 20.32 4.84
N ILE A 157 6.62 20.07 5.59
CA ILE A 157 6.90 20.75 6.87
C ILE A 157 7.08 22.26 6.65
N GLU A 158 7.82 22.66 5.61
CA GLU A 158 8.06 24.08 5.33
C GLU A 158 6.77 24.80 4.90
N LYS A 159 5.97 24.16 4.04
CA LYS A 159 4.66 24.68 3.65
C LYS A 159 3.76 24.89 4.85
N GLU A 160 3.63 23.91 5.75
CA GLU A 160 2.82 24.05 6.97
C GLU A 160 3.28 25.23 7.85
N LYS A 161 4.60 25.44 8.00
CA LYS A 161 5.13 26.58 8.76
C LYS A 161 4.77 27.92 8.11
N SER A 162 4.84 28.01 6.77
CA SER A 162 4.47 29.23 6.03
C SER A 162 2.95 29.51 6.04
N SER A 163 2.12 28.46 6.04
CA SER A 163 0.66 28.58 6.07
C SER A 163 0.12 29.04 7.42
N ILE A 164 0.80 28.73 8.53
CA ILE A 164 0.48 29.29 9.87
C ILE A 164 0.64 30.82 9.89
N VAL A 165 1.40 31.41 8.96
CA VAL A 165 1.57 32.88 8.82
C VAL A 165 0.51 33.51 7.91
N THR A 166 -0.27 32.71 7.18
CA THR A 166 -1.13 33.17 6.07
C THR A 166 -2.54 32.58 6.14
N GLU A 167 -3.16 32.52 7.32
CA GLU A 167 -4.58 32.15 7.44
C GLU A 167 -5.49 33.28 6.94
N LEU A 168 -5.64 33.47 5.62
CA LEU A 168 -6.74 34.26 5.00
C LEU A 168 -6.86 34.08 3.47
N SER A 169 -6.65 32.88 2.92
CA SER A 169 -7.07 32.62 1.53
C SER A 169 -7.60 31.21 1.34
N GLU A 170 -8.92 31.13 1.16
CA GLU A 170 -9.64 29.97 0.67
C GLU A 170 -9.14 29.56 -0.73
N GLY A 171 -9.07 28.25 -0.97
CA GLY A 171 -9.28 27.70 -2.31
C GLY A 171 -8.04 27.45 -3.17
N SER A 172 -7.19 26.51 -2.77
CA SER A 172 -6.53 25.62 -3.75
C SER A 172 -6.20 24.28 -3.07
N ARG A 173 -6.95 23.23 -3.44
CA ARG A 173 -6.58 21.85 -3.10
C ARG A 173 -5.44 21.42 -4.03
N GLU A 174 -4.26 22.01 -3.87
CA GLU A 174 -3.05 21.55 -4.54
C GLU A 174 -2.43 20.42 -3.71
N ASP A 175 -2.39 19.22 -4.32
CA ASP A 175 -1.70 18.00 -3.86
C ASP A 175 -1.69 17.78 -2.33
N ASP A 176 -2.76 17.18 -1.79
CA ASP A 176 -2.93 16.97 -0.34
C ASP A 176 -1.98 15.91 0.27
N GLY A 177 -0.99 15.43 -0.47
CA GLY A 177 0.03 14.50 0.02
C GLY A 177 -0.50 13.11 0.38
N LYS A 178 -1.77 12.79 0.07
CA LYS A 178 -2.39 11.47 0.30
C LYS A 178 -2.25 10.52 -0.88
N HIS A 179 -1.52 10.94 -1.90
CA HIS A 179 -1.39 10.23 -3.17
C HIS A 179 -0.33 9.13 -3.11
N GLY A 180 -0.62 7.96 -3.69
CA GLY A 180 0.36 6.87 -3.88
C GLY A 180 0.02 5.51 -3.25
N THR A 181 -1.11 5.36 -2.57
CA THR A 181 -1.58 4.05 -2.06
C THR A 181 -1.71 3.05 -3.21
N ILE A 182 -1.17 1.85 -3.05
CA ILE A 182 -1.27 0.79 -4.06
C ILE A 182 -2.43 -0.14 -3.74
N GLY A 183 -2.99 -0.78 -4.76
CA GLY A 183 -4.01 -1.80 -4.57
C GLY A 183 -4.16 -2.73 -5.77
N ALA A 184 -4.80 -3.87 -5.51
CA ALA A 184 -5.16 -4.83 -6.53
C ALA A 184 -6.48 -5.51 -6.21
N VAL A 185 -7.22 -5.86 -7.27
CA VAL A 185 -8.42 -6.71 -7.21
C VAL A 185 -8.29 -7.80 -8.27
N ALA A 186 -8.76 -9.00 -7.97
CA ALA A 186 -8.68 -10.13 -8.90
C ALA A 186 -9.93 -11.00 -8.86
N LEU A 187 -10.24 -11.61 -10.01
CA LEU A 187 -11.22 -12.67 -10.20
C LEU A 187 -10.47 -13.90 -10.71
N ASP A 188 -10.55 -15.02 -10.00
CA ASP A 188 -9.92 -16.28 -10.42
C ASP A 188 -10.84 -17.15 -11.30
N ARG A 189 -10.29 -18.24 -11.85
CA ARG A 189 -11.03 -19.17 -12.73
C ARG A 189 -12.15 -19.93 -12.01
N GLN A 190 -12.15 -19.96 -10.68
CA GLN A 190 -13.20 -20.56 -9.86
C GLN A 190 -14.32 -19.56 -9.54
N GLY A 191 -14.19 -18.30 -10.00
CA GLY A 191 -15.16 -17.25 -9.77
C GLY A 191 -15.00 -16.54 -8.42
N ASN A 192 -13.85 -16.67 -7.75
CA ASN A 192 -13.62 -15.99 -6.47
C ASN A 192 -12.96 -14.63 -6.65
N LEU A 193 -13.48 -13.66 -5.90
CA LEU A 193 -12.95 -12.31 -5.83
C LEU A 193 -11.97 -12.16 -4.66
N ALA A 194 -10.96 -11.33 -4.84
CA ALA A 194 -10.10 -10.86 -3.76
C ALA A 194 -9.73 -9.39 -3.96
N ALA A 195 -9.43 -8.70 -2.86
CA ALA A 195 -8.97 -7.33 -2.85
C ALA A 195 -7.83 -7.15 -1.84
N ALA A 196 -6.88 -6.28 -2.18
CA ALA A 196 -5.75 -5.95 -1.33
C ALA A 196 -5.31 -4.49 -1.54
N THR A 197 -4.89 -3.84 -0.46
CA THR A 197 -4.43 -2.45 -0.44
C THR A 197 -3.23 -2.33 0.51
N SER A 198 -2.23 -1.53 0.14
CA SER A 198 -1.04 -1.24 0.97
C SER A 198 -0.61 0.21 0.80
N THR A 199 -0.13 0.83 1.87
CA THR A 199 0.24 2.25 1.88
C THR A 199 1.33 2.57 2.90
N GLY A 200 2.16 3.58 2.59
CA GLY A 200 3.00 4.28 3.58
C GLY A 200 2.25 5.39 4.33
N GLY A 201 0.95 5.57 4.06
CA GLY A 201 0.13 6.60 4.66
C GLY A 201 0.27 7.95 3.97
N MET A 202 0.26 9.02 4.76
CA MET A 202 0.31 10.41 4.30
C MET A 202 1.61 11.05 4.77
N SER A 203 2.26 11.83 3.89
CA SER A 203 3.46 12.58 4.25
C SER A 203 3.18 13.47 5.46
N ASN A 204 4.15 13.56 6.38
CA ASN A 204 4.04 14.36 7.61
C ASN A 204 2.91 13.93 8.56
N CYS A 205 2.39 12.69 8.44
CA CYS A 205 1.39 12.21 9.40
C CYS A 205 1.96 12.14 10.83
N ARG A 206 1.10 12.35 11.82
CA ARG A 206 1.48 12.45 13.24
C ARG A 206 0.83 11.36 14.07
N TYR A 207 1.41 11.06 15.22
CA TYR A 207 0.81 10.31 16.33
C TYR A 207 0.28 8.90 15.97
N GLY A 208 0.89 8.25 14.98
CA GLY A 208 0.45 6.91 14.54
C GLY A 208 -0.88 6.93 13.80
N ARG A 209 -1.20 8.01 13.07
CA ARG A 209 -2.39 8.08 12.20
C ARG A 209 -2.49 6.85 11.31
N VAL A 210 -3.66 6.22 11.32
CA VAL A 210 -4.03 5.10 10.46
C VAL A 210 -4.95 5.59 9.35
N GLY A 211 -4.71 5.14 8.11
CA GLY A 211 -5.53 5.49 6.95
C GLY A 211 -6.75 4.58 6.75
N ASP A 212 -7.35 4.67 5.56
CA ASP A 212 -8.42 3.79 5.09
C ASP A 212 -7.93 2.39 4.70
N SER A 213 -6.67 2.29 4.24
CA SER A 213 -6.11 1.08 3.64
C SER A 213 -6.22 -0.19 4.51
N PRO A 214 -5.94 -0.17 5.83
CA PRO A 214 -6.07 -1.36 6.67
C PRO A 214 -7.51 -1.58 7.18
N ILE A 215 -8.46 -0.70 6.86
CA ILE A 215 -9.83 -0.78 7.36
C ILE A 215 -10.71 -1.49 6.32
N ILE A 216 -11.12 -2.72 6.65
CA ILE A 216 -12.02 -3.52 5.81
C ILE A 216 -13.35 -2.80 5.64
N GLY A 217 -13.80 -2.65 4.39
CA GLY A 217 -14.99 -1.88 4.02
C GLY A 217 -14.75 -0.40 3.73
N ALA A 218 -13.55 0.13 3.99
CA ALA A 218 -13.13 1.46 3.56
C ALA A 218 -12.13 1.38 2.40
N GLY A 219 -10.88 1.01 2.68
CA GLY A 219 -9.81 0.92 1.67
C GLY A 219 -9.71 -0.45 0.98
N THR A 220 -10.29 -1.51 1.58
CA THR A 220 -10.21 -2.88 1.05
C THR A 220 -11.52 -3.63 1.29
N TYR A 221 -12.11 -4.23 0.27
CA TYR A 221 -13.29 -5.09 0.40
C TYR A 221 -13.42 -6.05 -0.79
N ALA A 222 -13.85 -7.29 -0.51
CA ALA A 222 -14.18 -8.29 -1.53
C ALA A 222 -15.34 -9.17 -1.05
N ASN A 223 -16.26 -9.51 -1.95
CA ASN A 223 -17.39 -10.40 -1.67
C ASN A 223 -17.87 -11.04 -2.97
N ASN A 224 -17.98 -12.37 -3.01
CA ASN A 224 -18.46 -13.10 -4.19
C ASN A 224 -19.97 -12.91 -4.47
N LEU A 225 -20.76 -12.49 -3.48
CA LEU A 225 -22.22 -12.41 -3.56
C LEU A 225 -22.76 -11.04 -4.01
N THR A 226 -21.89 -10.05 -4.21
CA THR A 226 -22.25 -8.71 -4.67
C THR A 226 -22.18 -8.57 -6.18
#